data_AF-A0A544T4T0-F1
#
_entry.id   AF-A0A544T4T0-F1
#
_cell.length_a   1.000
_cell.length_b   1.000
_cell.length_c   1.000
_cell.angle_alpha   90.00
_cell.angle_beta   90.00
_cell.angle_gamma   90.00
#
_symmetry.space_group_name_H-M   'P 1'
#
loop_
_entity.id
_entity.type
_entity.pdbx_description
1 polymer ?
#
loop_
_entity_poly.entity_id
_entity_poly.type
_entity_poly.pdbx_seq_one_letter_code
_entity_poly.pdbx_strand_id
1 'polypeptide(L)'
;MLSFILTVKRFIEAFFKAFKEPIFLSLFTTLFFILLSGTLFYTKKEGWEILDAIYFCVVSLIPTGVETNLYPSTDLGKVFTMIYLIVGTGVMFITLLTLGKTMINTEALEEKRNKLRDKVKK
;
A
#
# COMPACT_ATOMS: atom_id res chain seq x y z
N MET A 1 -4.56 27.51 -11.96
CA MET A 1 -5.42 26.30 -12.08
C MET A 1 -4.86 25.27 -13.05
N LEU A 2 -4.40 25.65 -14.24
CA LEU A 2 -3.72 24.74 -15.20
C LEU A 2 -2.53 23.97 -14.60
N SER A 3 -1.64 24.63 -13.85
CA SER A 3 -0.48 23.99 -13.21
C SER A 3 -0.88 22.91 -12.18
N PHE A 4 -2.01 23.11 -11.50
CA PHE A 4 -2.55 22.14 -10.56
C PHE A 4 -3.03 20.88 -11.28
N ILE A 5 -3.81 21.05 -12.36
CA ILE A 5 -4.31 19.94 -13.19
C ILE A 5 -3.15 19.13 -13.79
N LEU A 6 -2.10 19.81 -14.28
CA LEU A 6 -0.91 19.15 -14.82
C LEU A 6 -0.16 18.36 -13.74
N THR A 7 -0.07 18.89 -12.52
CA THR A 7 0.58 18.20 -11.40
C THR A 7 -0.23 16.97 -10.98
N VAL A 8 -1.55 17.08 -10.91
CA VAL A 8 -2.45 15.95 -10.61
C VAL A 8 -2.34 14.87 -11.68
N LYS A 9 -2.36 15.25 -12.97
CA LYS A 9 -2.20 14.29 -14.06
C LYS A 9 -0.87 13.55 -13.98
N ARG A 10 0.23 14.27 -13.72
CA ARG A 10 1.56 13.69 -13.55
C ARG A 10 1.61 12.72 -12.36
N PHE A 11 0.98 13.08 -11.25
CA PHE A 11 0.89 12.22 -10.07
C PHE A 11 0.12 10.93 -10.37
N ILE A 12 -1.02 11.03 -11.07
CA ILE A 12 -1.82 9.87 -11.49
C ILE A 12 -1.00 8.97 -12.42
N GLU A 13 -0.31 9.52 -13.41
CA GLU A 13 0.54 8.74 -14.32
C GLU A 13 1.70 8.03 -13.58
N ALA A 14 2.34 8.70 -12.63
CA ALA A 14 3.37 8.10 -11.78
C ALA A 14 2.82 6.97 -10.90
N PHE A 15 1.62 7.16 -10.34
CA PHE A 15 0.92 6.14 -9.55
C PHE A 15 0.59 4.90 -10.38
N PHE A 16 0.00 5.07 -11.57
CA PHE A 16 -0.27 3.94 -12.47
C PHE A 16 0.99 3.27 -13.00
N LYS A 17 2.09 4.01 -13.13
CA LYS A 17 3.40 3.44 -13.47
C LYS A 17 3.94 2.56 -12.33
N ALA A 18 3.73 2.94 -11.06
CA ALA A 18 4.09 2.09 -9.93
C ALA A 18 3.33 0.75 -9.95
N PHE A 19 2.06 0.74 -10.35
CA PHE A 19 1.28 -0.49 -10.56
C PHE A 19 1.81 -1.41 -11.68
N LYS A 20 2.66 -0.90 -12.58
CA LYS A 20 3.29 -1.70 -13.64
C LYS A 20 4.63 -2.31 -13.23
N GLU A 21 5.20 -1.90 -12.10
CA GLU A 21 6.42 -2.52 -11.59
C GLU A 21 6.11 -3.92 -11.04
N PRO A 22 6.77 -4.99 -11.53
CA PRO A 22 6.43 -6.37 -11.17
C PRO A 22 6.60 -6.64 -9.68
N ILE A 23 7.60 -5.99 -9.05
CA ILE A 23 7.85 -6.08 -7.61
C ILE A 23 6.70 -5.46 -6.82
N PHE A 24 6.22 -4.29 -7.24
CA PHE A 24 5.11 -3.61 -6.58
C PHE A 24 3.82 -4.42 -6.71
N LEU A 25 3.55 -4.99 -7.89
CA LEU A 25 2.38 -5.82 -8.12
C LEU A 25 2.39 -7.08 -7.23
N SER A 26 3.54 -7.75 -7.11
CA SER A 26 3.69 -8.93 -6.22
C SER A 26 3.40 -8.59 -4.76
N LEU A 27 3.94 -7.47 -4.27
CA LEU A 27 3.68 -6.99 -2.90
C LEU A 27 2.21 -6.63 -2.70
N PHE A 28 1.62 -5.90 -3.66
CA PHE A 28 0.23 -5.49 -3.61
C PHE A 28 -0.74 -6.69 -3.63
N THR A 29 -0.48 -7.69 -4.48
CA THR A 29 -1.25 -8.94 -4.50
C THR A 29 -1.11 -9.70 -3.18
N THR A 30 0.09 -9.76 -2.60
CA THR A 30 0.30 -10.39 -1.29
C THR A 30 -0.50 -9.69 -0.20
N LEU A 31 -0.47 -8.35 -0.18
CA LEU A 31 -1.22 -7.53 0.75
C LEU A 31 -2.74 -7.73 0.58
N PHE A 32 -3.22 -7.85 -0.65
CA PHE A 32 -4.62 -8.14 -0.94
C PHE A 32 -5.07 -9.49 -0.33
N PHE A 33 -4.26 -10.54 -0.46
CA PHE A 33 -4.55 -11.83 0.18
C PHE A 33 -4.52 -11.76 1.71
N ILE A 34 -3.59 -11.00 2.28
CA ILE A 34 -3.53 -10.76 3.72
C ILE A 34 -4.81 -10.07 4.19
N LEU A 35 -5.23 -8.97 3.54
CA LEU A 35 -6.47 -8.26 3.86
C LEU A 35 -7.71 -9.15 3.71
N LEU A 36 -7.78 -9.94 2.64
CA LEU A 36 -8.88 -10.88 2.42
C LEU A 36 -8.94 -11.94 3.53
N SER A 37 -7.79 -12.51 3.91
CA SER A 37 -7.72 -13.51 4.99
C SER A 37 -8.14 -12.93 6.34
N GLY A 38 -7.66 -11.72 6.68
CA GLY A 38 -8.04 -11.02 7.91
C GLY A 38 -9.52 -10.71 7.94
N THR A 39 -10.08 -10.17 6.84
CA THR A 39 -11.50 -9.83 6.72
C THR A 39 -12.37 -11.06 6.98
N LEU A 40 -12.11 -12.16 6.27
CA LEU A 40 -12.86 -13.42 6.44
C LEU A 40 -12.74 -13.97 7.86
N PHE A 41 -11.57 -13.84 8.48
CA PHE A 41 -11.35 -14.29 9.84
C PHE A 41 -12.16 -13.47 10.84
N TYR A 42 -12.05 -12.13 10.82
CA TYR A 42 -12.73 -11.28 11.79
C TYR A 42 -14.26 -11.31 11.60
N THR A 43 -14.77 -11.36 10.38
CA THR A 43 -16.22 -11.56 10.14
C THR A 43 -16.70 -12.89 10.74
N LYS A 44 -15.94 -13.98 10.63
CA LYS A 44 -16.37 -15.30 11.11
C LYS A 44 -16.12 -15.56 12.60
N LYS A 45 -15.03 -15.02 13.15
CA LYS A 45 -14.57 -15.34 14.52
C LYS A 45 -14.91 -14.26 15.53
N GLU A 46 -14.89 -13.00 15.12
CA GLU A 46 -15.29 -11.86 15.98
C GLU A 46 -16.71 -11.39 15.67
N GLY A 47 -17.34 -11.88 14.59
CA GLY A 47 -18.72 -11.55 14.24
C GLY A 47 -18.91 -10.13 13.71
N TRP A 48 -17.83 -9.46 13.31
CA TRP A 48 -17.87 -8.09 12.80
C TRP A 48 -18.52 -8.02 11.41
N GLU A 49 -19.16 -6.89 11.11
CA GLU A 49 -19.58 -6.62 9.75
C GLU A 49 -18.38 -6.58 8.80
N ILE A 50 -18.61 -6.90 7.52
CA ILE A 50 -17.53 -6.98 6.53
C ILE A 50 -16.77 -5.65 6.42
N LEU A 51 -17.48 -4.53 6.49
CA LEU A 51 -16.87 -3.20 6.42
C LEU A 51 -15.99 -2.91 7.64
N ASP A 52 -16.46 -3.25 8.85
CA ASP A 52 -15.69 -3.09 10.09
C ASP A 52 -14.45 -3.99 10.10
N ALA A 53 -14.57 -5.22 9.61
CA ALA A 53 -13.46 -6.14 9.48
C ALA A 53 -12.40 -5.63 8.50
N ILE A 54 -12.81 -5.13 7.32
CA ILE A 54 -11.89 -4.51 6.35
C ILE A 54 -11.25 -3.25 6.95
N TYR A 55 -12.03 -2.40 7.61
CA TYR A 55 -11.54 -1.18 8.24
C TYR A 55 -10.48 -1.48 9.29
N PHE A 56 -10.73 -2.43 10.20
CA PHE A 56 -9.75 -2.89 11.17
C PHE A 56 -8.49 -3.46 10.50
N CYS A 57 -8.64 -4.33 9.50
CA CYS A 57 -7.51 -4.92 8.78
C CYS A 57 -6.62 -3.84 8.14
N VAL A 58 -7.20 -2.84 7.48
CA VAL A 58 -6.44 -1.77 6.82
C VAL A 58 -5.77 -0.86 7.85
N VAL A 59 -6.52 -0.39 8.85
CA VAL A 59 -5.98 0.55 9.85
C VAL A 59 -4.90 -0.10 10.70
N SER A 60 -5.03 -1.37 11.03
CA SER A 60 -4.06 -2.09 11.86
C SER A 60 -2.70 -2.33 11.17
N LEU A 61 -2.67 -2.39 9.83
CA LEU A 61 -1.44 -2.57 9.06
C LEU A 61 -0.75 -1.26 8.68
N ILE A 62 -1.46 -0.14 8.72
CA ILE A 62 -0.91 1.18 8.39
C ILE A 62 -0.54 1.89 9.68
N PRO A 63 0.65 2.51 9.79
CA PRO A 63 1.04 3.30 10.96
C PRO A 63 0.30 4.66 11.00
N THR A 64 -1.04 4.65 11.04
CA THR A 64 -1.88 5.85 11.11
C THR A 64 -2.06 6.36 12.53
N GLY A 65 -2.04 5.47 13.52
CA GLY A 65 -2.41 5.78 14.91
C GLY A 65 -3.91 6.05 15.10
N VAL A 66 -4.76 5.66 14.14
CA VAL A 66 -6.21 5.85 14.23
C VAL A 66 -6.82 4.80 15.17
N GLU A 67 -7.59 5.28 16.16
CA GLU A 67 -8.38 4.41 17.02
C GLU A 67 -9.64 3.94 16.29
N THR A 68 -9.81 2.63 16.16
CA THR A 68 -10.96 2.03 15.46
C THR A 68 -12.14 1.72 16.38
N ASN A 69 -11.94 1.76 17.70
CA ASN A 69 -12.85 1.18 18.72
C ASN A 69 -13.16 -0.32 18.51
N LEU A 70 -12.40 -1.00 17.64
CA LEU A 70 -12.53 -2.43 17.34
C LEU A 70 -11.29 -3.15 17.83
N TYR A 71 -11.47 -4.21 18.62
CA TYR A 71 -10.38 -5.05 19.11
C TYR A 71 -10.85 -6.51 19.25
N PRO A 72 -9.98 -7.48 18.92
CA PRO A 72 -10.34 -8.90 19.03
C PRO A 72 -10.65 -9.23 20.49
N SER A 73 -11.88 -9.69 20.72
CA SER A 73 -12.36 -10.06 22.05
C SER A 73 -12.06 -11.53 22.37
N THR A 74 -11.98 -12.39 21.34
CA THR A 74 -11.69 -13.81 21.51
C THR A 74 -10.19 -14.08 21.65
N ASP A 75 -9.81 -15.10 22.42
CA ASP A 75 -8.39 -15.45 22.60
C ASP A 75 -7.74 -15.90 21.28
N LEU A 76 -8.49 -16.62 20.45
CA LEU A 76 -8.08 -17.01 19.12
C LEU A 76 -7.91 -15.77 18.21
N GLY A 77 -8.79 -14.78 18.34
CA GLY A 77 -8.68 -13.49 17.64
C GLY A 77 -7.41 -12.75 18.01
N LYS A 78 -7.09 -12.65 19.31
CA LYS A 78 -5.85 -12.01 19.79
C LYS A 78 -4.60 -12.66 19.21
N VAL A 79 -4.52 -14.00 19.26
CA VAL A 79 -3.37 -14.75 18.70
C VAL A 79 -3.24 -14.54 17.19
N PHE A 80 -4.36 -14.60 16.47
CA PHE A 80 -4.38 -14.30 15.04
C PHE A 80 -3.90 -12.88 14.76
N THR A 81 -4.40 -11.89 15.49
CA THR A 81 -4.00 -10.48 15.32
C THR A 81 -2.51 -10.29 15.57
N MET A 82 -1.90 -10.96 16.56
CA MET A 82 -0.45 -10.89 16.78
C MET A 82 0.34 -11.34 15.55
N ILE A 83 -0.02 -12.49 14.98
CA ILE A 83 0.66 -13.04 13.78
C ILE A 83 0.37 -12.15 12.56
N TYR A 84 -0.89 -11.73 12.42
CA TYR A 84 -1.37 -10.87 11.34
C TYR A 84 -0.59 -9.55 11.28
N LEU A 85 -0.37 -8.90 12.42
CA LEU A 85 0.38 -7.66 12.52
C LEU A 85 1.86 -7.85 12.17
N ILE A 86 2.51 -8.92 12.64
CA ILE A 86 3.93 -9.17 12.34
C ILE A 86 4.14 -9.33 10.82
N VAL A 87 3.29 -10.13 10.17
CA VAL A 87 3.41 -10.43 8.74
C VAL A 87 2.91 -9.26 7.89
N GLY A 88 1.69 -8.79 8.16
CA GLY A 88 1.01 -7.79 7.35
C GLY A 88 1.70 -6.43 7.40
N THR A 89 2.17 -6.00 8.58
CA THR A 89 2.83 -4.70 8.73
C THR A 89 4.15 -4.69 7.96
N GLY A 90 4.93 -5.77 8.02
CA GLY A 90 6.16 -5.89 7.23
C GLY A 90 5.91 -5.74 5.73
N VAL A 91 4.91 -6.45 5.20
CA VAL A 91 4.53 -6.36 3.78
C VAL A 91 4.02 -4.95 3.43
N MET A 92 3.20 -4.34 4.29
CA MET A 92 2.68 -2.99 4.09
C MET A 92 3.81 -1.95 4.04
N PHE A 93 4.76 -2.02 4.97
CA PHE A 93 5.93 -1.13 5.00
C PHE A 93 6.77 -1.25 3.72
N ILE A 94 7.09 -2.48 3.27
CA ILE A 94 7.86 -2.69 2.05
C ILE A 94 7.10 -2.18 0.81
N THR A 95 5.77 -2.35 0.78
CA THR A 95 4.91 -1.84 -0.30
C THR A 95 4.97 -0.31 -0.38
N LEU A 96 4.82 0.38 0.75
CA LEU A 96 4.92 1.85 0.82
C LEU A 96 6.32 2.36 0.42
N LEU A 97 7.38 1.71 0.88
CA LEU A 97 8.75 2.07 0.51
C LEU A 97 9.01 1.86 -0.99
N THR A 98 8.49 0.78 -1.57
CA THR A 98 8.64 0.48 -3.00
C THR A 98 7.87 1.49 -3.85
N LEU A 99 6.67 1.89 -3.41
CA LEU A 99 5.91 2.97 -4.04
C LEU A 99 6.71 4.28 -4.03
N GLY A 100 7.22 4.69 -2.87
CA GLY A 100 8.03 5.91 -2.74
C GLY A 100 9.29 5.89 -3.60
N LYS A 101 10.02 4.77 -3.60
CA LYS A 101 11.20 4.58 -4.48
C LYS A 101 10.84 4.69 -5.96
N THR A 102 9.71 4.12 -6.38
CA THR A 102 9.29 4.14 -7.80
C THR A 102 8.91 5.56 -8.24
N MET A 103 8.30 6.34 -7.36
CA MET A 103 8.00 7.75 -7.63
C MET A 103 9.27 8.59 -7.75
N ILE A 104 10.23 8.45 -6.81
CA ILE A 104 11.49 9.20 -6.83
C ILE A 104 12.39 8.79 -8.01
N ASN A 105 12.55 7.48 -8.24
CA ASN A 105 13.43 6.98 -9.31
C ASN A 105 12.92 7.36 -10.70
N THR A 106 11.61 7.56 -10.88
CA THR A 106 11.08 8.06 -12.15
C THR A 106 11.61 9.45 -12.46
N GLU A 107 11.74 10.33 -11.48
CA GLU A 107 12.29 11.69 -11.66
C GLU A 107 13.79 11.65 -12.01
N ALA A 108 14.57 10.83 -11.30
CA ALA A 108 16.01 10.70 -11.55
C ALA A 108 16.33 10.08 -12.93
N LEU A 109 15.52 9.11 -13.39
CA LEU A 109 15.66 8.49 -14.71
C LEU A 109 15.26 9.45 -15.84
N GLU A 110 14.22 10.26 -15.62
CA GLU A 110 13.81 11.28 -16.58
C GLU A 110 14.87 12.37 -16.74
N GLU A 111 15.49 12.82 -15.64
CA GLU A 111 16.58 13.79 -15.68
C GLU A 111 17.80 13.24 -16.44
N LYS A 112 18.19 11.98 -16.17
CA LYS A 112 19.32 11.33 -16.88
C LYS A 112 19.03 11.14 -18.37
N ARG A 113 17.80 10.76 -18.73
CA ARG A 113 17.36 10.60 -20.13
C ARG A 113 17.36 11.94 -20.87
N ASN A 114 16.90 13.02 -20.24
CA ASN A 114 16.90 14.35 -20.86
C ASN A 114 18.33 14.85 -21.09
N LYS A 115 19.23 14.69 -20.11
CA LYS A 115 20.67 15.02 -20.28
C LYS A 115 21.34 14.24 -21.41
N LEU A 116 21.01 12.95 -21.57
CA LEU A 116 21.51 12.14 -22.68
C LEU A 116 20.96 12.62 -24.03
N ARG A 117 19.66 12.94 -24.10
CA ARG A 117 19.02 13.44 -25.32
C ARG A 117 19.60 14.78 -25.77
N ASP A 118 19.94 15.66 -24.84
CA ASP A 118 20.58 16.95 -25.14
C ASP A 118 22.03 16.78 -25.59
N LYS A 119 22.73 15.75 -25.11
CA LYS A 119 24.07 15.38 -25.61
C LYS A 119 24.06 14.81 -27.04
N VAL A 120 23.03 14.06 -27.42
CA VAL A 120 22.91 13.46 -28.77
C VAL A 120 22.50 14.51 -29.82
N LYS A 121 21.88 15.62 -29.40
CA LYS A 121 21.47 16.72 -30.29
C LYS A 121 22.57 17.77 -30.55
N LYS A 122 23.69 17.71 -29.83
CA LYS A 122 24.88 18.55 -30.03
C LYS A 122 25.90 17.80 -30.87
#